data_AF-A0A8J3WR56-F1
#
_entry.id   AF-A0A8J3WR56-F1
#
_cell.length_a   1.000
_cell.length_b   1.000
_cell.length_c   1.000
_cell.angle_alpha   90.00
_cell.angle_beta   90.00
_cell.angle_gamma   90.00
#
_symmetry.space_group_name_H-M   'P 1'
#
loop_
_entity.id
_entity.type
_entity.pdbx_description
1 polymer ?
#
loop_
_entity_poly.entity_id
_entity_poly.type
_entity_poly.pdbx_seq_one_letter_code
_entity_poly.pdbx_strand_id
1 'polypeptide(L)'
;MRRGGPVPDRGPMTKAIQPKNTQAFYIQSILSFGISVSAVTIGLIYLPVDRWVRGFLVIGVLYVITSTFTLAKCVRDRQEFSEVASRVDQARLDKLLAEHDPFKVD
;
A
#
# COMPACT_ATOMS: atom_id res chain seq x y z
N MET A 1 -26.22 34.00 -36.92
CA MET A 1 -27.01 33.08 -36.08
C MET A 1 -26.14 31.86 -35.75
N ARG A 2 -25.54 31.86 -34.55
CA ARG A 2 -24.56 30.86 -34.11
C ARG A 2 -25.28 29.63 -33.55
N ARG A 3 -25.26 28.50 -34.25
CA ARG A 3 -25.70 27.20 -33.72
C ARG A 3 -24.61 26.65 -32.80
N GLY A 4 -24.77 26.83 -31.49
CA GLY A 4 -24.05 26.05 -30.48
C GLY A 4 -24.56 24.61 -30.53
N GLY A 5 -23.74 23.68 -30.99
CA GLY A 5 -24.02 22.25 -30.83
C GLY A 5 -23.94 21.84 -29.36
N PRO A 6 -24.64 20.78 -28.93
CA PRO A 6 -24.60 20.32 -27.55
C PRO A 6 -23.17 19.93 -27.16
N VAL A 7 -22.69 20.52 -26.07
CA VAL A 7 -21.41 20.18 -25.45
C VAL A 7 -21.51 18.76 -24.89
N PRO A 8 -20.63 17.82 -25.25
CA PRO A 8 -20.64 16.50 -24.63
C PRO A 8 -20.25 16.64 -23.15
N ASP A 9 -21.19 16.32 -22.27
CA ASP A 9 -20.97 16.28 -20.83
C ASP A 9 -19.95 15.19 -20.49
N ARG A 10 -18.73 15.62 -20.12
CA ARG A 10 -17.69 14.74 -19.59
C ARG A 10 -17.60 15.01 -18.10
N GLY A 11 -18.48 14.34 -17.35
CA GLY A 11 -18.38 14.27 -15.90
C GLY A 11 -16.95 13.87 -15.46
N PRO A 12 -16.49 14.34 -14.29
CA PRO A 12 -15.12 14.13 -13.85
C PRO A 12 -14.81 12.64 -13.75
N MET A 13 -13.94 12.15 -14.63
CA MET A 13 -13.40 10.80 -14.55
C MET A 13 -12.38 10.74 -13.42
N THR A 14 -12.85 10.71 -12.17
CA THR A 14 -11.99 10.42 -11.02
C THR A 14 -11.76 8.91 -10.97
N LYS A 15 -10.91 8.43 -11.89
CA LYS A 15 -10.49 7.04 -11.91
C LYS A 15 -9.58 6.84 -10.71
N ALA A 16 -10.15 6.30 -9.63
CA ALA A 16 -9.42 5.96 -8.41
C ALA A 16 -8.15 5.17 -8.77
N ILE A 17 -7.02 5.58 -8.18
CA ILE A 17 -5.74 4.91 -8.32
C ILE A 17 -5.92 3.47 -7.85
N GLN A 18 -5.94 2.53 -8.80
CA GLN A 18 -5.90 1.10 -8.54
C GLN A 18 -4.44 0.73 -8.27
N PRO A 19 -4.04 0.40 -7.02
CA PRO A 19 -2.73 -0.18 -6.78
C PRO A 19 -2.82 -1.64 -7.22
N LYS A 20 -2.72 -1.88 -8.54
CA LYS A 20 -2.66 -3.23 -9.10
C LYS A 20 -1.25 -3.78 -8.90
N ASN A 21 -0.91 -4.12 -7.67
CA ASN A 21 0.25 -4.95 -7.40
C ASN A 21 -0.07 -6.35 -7.94
N THR A 22 0.44 -6.63 -9.13
CA THR A 22 0.34 -7.95 -9.76
C THR A 22 0.95 -9.00 -8.82
N GLN A 23 0.24 -10.12 -8.61
CA GLN A 23 0.68 -11.24 -7.76
C GLN A 23 2.14 -11.68 -8.01
N ALA A 24 2.62 -11.52 -9.26
CA ALA A 24 4.01 -11.77 -9.63
C ALA A 24 5.03 -10.94 -8.82
N PHE A 25 4.78 -9.64 -8.62
CA PHE A 25 5.67 -8.79 -7.81
C PHE A 25 5.68 -9.19 -6.34
N TYR A 26 4.52 -9.59 -5.80
CA TYR A 26 4.43 -10.06 -4.42
C TYR A 26 5.26 -11.34 -4.20
N ILE A 27 5.12 -12.32 -5.10
CA ILE A 27 5.88 -13.58 -5.06
C ILE A 27 7.38 -13.29 -5.21
N GLN A 28 7.77 -12.40 -6.13
CA GLN A 28 9.16 -11.99 -6.30
C GLN A 28 9.73 -11.34 -5.02
N SER A 29 8.98 -10.48 -4.35
CA SER A 29 9.43 -9.85 -3.11
C SER A 29 9.70 -10.88 -2.00
N ILE A 30 8.85 -11.91 -1.87
CA ILE A 30 9.06 -12.99 -0.90
C ILE A 30 10.32 -13.79 -1.24
N LEU A 31 10.52 -14.10 -2.53
CA LEU A 31 11.72 -14.79 -3.02
C LEU A 31 13.00 -13.98 -2.72
N SER A 32 13.02 -12.68 -3.08
CA SER A 32 14.16 -11.80 -2.80
C SER A 32 14.44 -11.68 -1.31
N PHE A 33 13.40 -11.58 -0.48
CA PHE A 33 13.55 -11.56 0.97
C PHE A 33 14.16 -12.87 1.49
N GLY A 34 13.68 -14.03 1.03
CA GLY A 34 14.23 -15.33 1.38
C GLY A 34 15.71 -15.47 1.02
N ILE A 35 16.07 -15.07 -0.21
CA ILE A 35 17.46 -15.06 -0.68
C ILE A 35 18.31 -14.14 0.22
N SER A 36 17.84 -12.93 0.51
CA SER A 36 18.56 -11.98 1.36
C SER A 36 18.78 -12.52 2.78
N VAL A 37 17.76 -13.11 3.40
CA VAL A 37 17.88 -13.71 4.75
C VAL A 37 18.88 -14.86 4.72
N SER A 38 18.81 -15.74 3.72
CA SER A 38 19.77 -16.84 3.58
C SER A 38 21.20 -16.35 3.40
N ALA A 39 21.43 -15.30 2.62
CA ALA A 39 22.74 -14.71 2.42
C ALA A 39 23.34 -14.18 3.72
N VAL A 40 22.54 -13.48 4.54
CA VAL A 40 22.97 -13.00 5.87
C VAL A 40 23.27 -14.17 6.80
N THR A 41 22.40 -15.20 6.84
CA THR A 41 22.62 -16.39 7.67
C THR A 41 23.92 -17.12 7.29
N ILE A 42 24.16 -17.32 5.99
CA ILE A 42 25.40 -17.91 5.48
C ILE A 42 26.60 -17.06 5.89
N GLY A 43 26.52 -15.73 5.72
CA GLY A 43 27.55 -14.80 6.16
C GLY A 43 27.89 -14.94 7.65
N LEU A 44 26.88 -15.08 8.51
CA LEU A 44 27.08 -15.29 9.96
C LEU A 44 27.71 -16.65 10.30
N ILE A 45 27.43 -17.70 9.50
CA ILE A 45 28.03 -19.04 9.70
C ILE A 45 29.52 -19.02 9.34
N TYR A 46 29.88 -18.39 8.21
CA TYR A 46 31.26 -18.29 7.74
C TYR A 46 32.09 -17.25 8.51
N LEU A 47 31.46 -16.38 9.29
CA LEU A 47 32.16 -15.36 10.07
C LEU A 47 33.01 -16.02 11.19
N PRO A 48 34.35 -15.81 11.20
CA PRO A 48 35.25 -16.38 12.19
C PRO A 48 35.22 -15.56 13.49
N VAL A 49 34.10 -15.64 14.22
CA VAL A 49 33.88 -14.97 15.50
C VAL A 49 33.58 -15.98 16.60
N ASP A 50 33.74 -15.53 17.85
CA ASP A 50 33.35 -16.30 19.01
C ASP A 50 31.85 -16.69 18.98
N ARG A 51 31.52 -17.86 19.53
CA ARG A 51 30.15 -18.40 19.52
C ARG A 51 29.16 -17.49 20.26
N TRP A 52 29.61 -16.81 21.31
CA TRP A 52 28.79 -15.87 22.06
C TRP A 52 28.41 -14.65 21.21
N VAL A 53 29.41 -14.05 20.55
CA VAL A 53 29.22 -12.89 19.65
C VAL A 53 28.32 -13.27 18.48
N ARG A 54 28.49 -14.47 17.92
CA ARG A 54 27.62 -14.99 16.87
C ARG A 54 26.16 -15.09 17.35
N GLY A 55 25.93 -15.59 18.56
CA GLY A 55 24.59 -15.67 19.15
C GLY A 55 23.92 -14.30 19.27
N PHE A 56 24.65 -13.30 19.77
CA PHE A 56 24.16 -11.92 19.85
C PHE A 56 23.77 -11.35 18.48
N LEU A 57 24.60 -11.56 17.46
CA LEU A 57 24.31 -11.10 16.10
C LEU A 57 23.08 -11.79 15.51
N VAL A 58 22.92 -13.10 15.71
CA VAL A 58 21.74 -13.84 15.24
C VAL A 58 20.46 -13.28 15.88
N ILE A 59 20.46 -13.09 17.20
CA ILE A 59 19.29 -12.55 17.91
C ILE A 59 19.01 -11.12 17.45
N GLY A 60 20.04 -10.29 17.29
CA GLY A 60 19.91 -8.91 16.79
C GLY A 60 19.29 -8.85 15.40
N VAL A 61 19.77 -9.66 14.46
CA VAL A 61 19.21 -9.75 13.10
C VAL A 61 17.76 -10.23 13.15
N LEU A 62 17.44 -11.27 13.92
CA LEU A 62 16.07 -11.77 14.06
C LEU A 62 15.12 -10.72 14.65
N TYR A 63 15.58 -9.97 15.66
CA TYR A 63 14.81 -8.91 16.29
C TYR A 63 14.53 -7.76 15.32
N VAL A 64 15.55 -7.31 14.57
CA VAL A 64 15.39 -6.26 13.54
C VAL A 64 14.41 -6.70 12.45
N ILE A 65 14.52 -7.94 11.96
CA ILE A 65 13.58 -8.49 10.96
C ILE A 65 12.15 -8.45 11.51
N THR A 66 11.94 -8.97 12.73
CA THR A 66 10.62 -9.03 13.37
C THR A 66 10.02 -7.63 13.55
N SER A 67 10.80 -6.68 14.08
CA SER A 67 10.37 -5.29 14.28
C SER A 67 10.02 -4.59 12.97
N THR A 68 10.82 -4.80 11.92
CA THR A 68 10.57 -4.25 10.58
C THR A 68 9.25 -4.76 10.00
N PHE A 69 8.94 -6.06 10.16
CA PHE A 69 7.66 -6.60 9.73
C PHE A 69 6.46 -6.04 10.51
N THR A 70 6.60 -5.85 11.82
CA THR A 70 5.57 -5.21 12.63
C THR A 70 5.34 -3.77 12.17
N LEU A 71 6.40 -3.01 11.97
CA LEU A 71 6.32 -1.65 11.44
C LEU A 71 5.67 -1.62 10.05
N ALA A 72 6.04 -2.55 9.16
CA ALA A 72 5.45 -2.67 7.83
C ALA A 72 3.94 -2.96 7.89
N LYS A 73 3.49 -3.81 8.83
CA LYS A 73 2.05 -4.01 9.08
C LYS A 73 1.38 -2.72 9.52
N CYS A 74 1.93 -2.03 10.53
CA CYS A 74 1.36 -0.76 10.98
C CYS A 74 1.28 0.29 9.86
N VAL A 75 2.26 0.34 8.96
CA VAL A 75 2.24 1.22 7.79
C VAL A 75 1.14 0.82 6.80
N ARG A 76 0.99 -0.49 6.51
CA ARG A 76 -0.06 -1.01 5.64
C ARG A 76 -1.45 -0.76 6.23
N ASP A 77 -1.64 -1.05 7.51
CA ASP A 77 -2.91 -0.84 8.21
C ASP A 77 -3.32 0.64 8.10
N ARG A 78 -2.38 1.59 8.26
CA ARG A 78 -2.63 3.03 8.06
C ARG A 78 -3.06 3.38 6.63
N GLN A 79 -2.48 2.75 5.62
CA GLN A 79 -2.88 2.95 4.22
C GLN A 79 -4.30 2.44 3.98
N GLU A 80 -4.64 1.26 4.50
CA GLU A 80 -5.98 0.67 4.41
C GLU A 80 -7.03 1.54 5.11
N PHE A 81 -6.74 2.06 6.31
CA PHE A 81 -7.63 3.01 7.00
C PHE A 81 -7.87 4.30 6.19
N SER A 82 -6.82 4.86 5.58
CA SER A 82 -6.95 6.08 4.76
C SER A 82 -7.77 5.84 3.49
N GLU A 83 -7.62 4.67 2.86
CA GLU A 83 -8.40 4.34 1.67
C GLU A 83 -9.89 4.16 2.02
N VAL A 84 -10.20 3.48 3.13
CA VAL A 84 -11.60 3.30 3.59
C VAL A 84 -12.24 4.63 3.95
N ALA A 85 -11.55 5.52 4.68
CA ALA A 85 -12.06 6.84 5.02
C ALA A 85 -12.43 7.63 3.75
N SER A 86 -11.54 7.63 2.74
CA SER A 86 -11.79 8.33 1.47
C SER A 86 -13.03 7.79 0.72
N ARG A 87 -13.29 6.48 0.75
CA ARG A 87 -14.49 5.89 0.11
C ARG A 87 -15.77 6.27 0.82
N VAL A 88 -15.74 6.36 2.16
CA VAL A 88 -16.89 6.83 2.95
C VAL A 88 -17.16 8.30 2.65
N ASP A 89 -16.13 9.13 2.59
CA ASP A 89 -16.27 10.55 2.25
C ASP A 89 -16.84 10.73 0.84
N GLN A 90 -16.35 9.97 -0.15
CA GLN A 90 -16.92 9.99 -1.51
C GLN A 90 -18.39 9.58 -1.51
N ALA A 91 -18.78 8.50 -0.83
CA ALA A 91 -20.18 8.07 -0.76
C ALA A 91 -21.08 9.07 -0.01
N ARG A 92 -20.54 9.78 1.00
CA ARG A 92 -21.24 10.85 1.70
C ARG A 92 -21.42 12.08 0.81
N LEU A 93 -20.37 12.46 0.07
CA LEU A 93 -20.41 13.54 -0.90
C LEU A 93 -21.40 13.23 -2.04
N ASP A 94 -21.38 12.01 -2.58
CA ASP A 94 -22.34 11.57 -3.59
C ASP A 94 -23.78 11.64 -3.08
N LYS A 95 -24.02 11.28 -1.80
CA LYS A 95 -25.34 11.42 -1.18
C LYS A 95 -25.76 12.88 -1.05
N LEU A 96 -24.87 13.76 -0.59
CA LEU A 96 -25.15 15.19 -0.45
C LEU A 96 -25.43 15.84 -1.81
N LEU A 97 -24.70 15.45 -2.86
CA LEU A 97 -24.92 15.90 -4.24
C LEU A 97 -26.23 15.34 -4.83
N ALA A 98 -26.63 14.12 -4.45
CA ALA A 98 -27.88 13.53 -4.91
C ALA A 98 -29.11 14.12 -4.19
N GLU A 99 -28.97 14.51 -2.92
CA GLU A 99 -30.06 15.07 -2.10
C GLU A 99 -30.21 16.58 -2.32
N HIS A 100 -29.11 17.29 -2.59
CA HIS A 100 -29.10 18.62 -3.17
C HIS A 100 -28.84 18.52 -4.67
N ASP A 101 -29.86 18.13 -5.45
CA ASP A 101 -29.82 18.20 -6.91
C ASP A 101 -30.25 19.62 -7.37
N PRO A 102 -29.31 20.57 -7.62
CA PRO A 102 -29.63 21.92 -8.07
C PRO A 102 -30.16 21.97 -9.52
N PHE A 103 -30.32 20.84 -10.22
CA PHE A 103 -30.79 20.80 -11.60
C PHE A 103 -32.29 20.54 -11.76
N LYS A 104 -33.05 20.34 -10.67
CA LYS A 104 -34.50 20.51 -10.67
C LYS A 104 -34.84 21.97 -10.40
N VAL A 105 -34.65 22.80 -11.42
CA VAL A 105 -35.26 24.13 -11.49
C VAL A 105 -36.58 23.96 -12.24
N ASP A 106 -37.67 23.80 -11.47
CA ASP A 106 -39.01 24.30 -11.82
C ASP A 106 -39.42 25.29 -10.73
#